data_AF-A0A2B7XQ68-F1
#
_entry.id   AF-A0A2B7XQ68-F1
#
_cell.length_a   1.000
_cell.length_b   1.000
_cell.length_c   1.000
_cell.angle_alpha   90.00
_cell.angle_beta   90.00
_cell.angle_gamma   90.00
#
_symmetry.space_group_name_H-M   'P 1'
#
loop_
_entity.id
_entity.type
_entity.pdbx_description
1 polymer ?
#
loop_
_entity_poly.entity_id
_entity_poly.type
_entity_poly.pdbx_seq_one_letter_code
_entity_poly.pdbx_strand_id
1 'polypeptide(L)'
;MSNKYNNGPFPLFCDDLRPSNVLVDENLRICAVIDWEFCYAAPAEFSHCSPWWLLLARPETWNAGIDDFLAHYMPRQKIFLEVLRDCENELNQNGSIFGSPRLSELMAQSIEDGSFWVSLAAIYSFAFDDIYWQFIHPKHYGQSRLLRTW
;
A
#
# COMPACT_ATOMS: atom_id res chain seq x y z
N MET A 1 13.90 -9.66 -4.25
CA MET A 1 12.90 -9.58 -3.15
C MET A 1 13.38 -10.43 -1.99
N SER A 2 13.01 -10.07 -0.77
CA SER A 2 13.37 -10.83 0.42
C SER A 2 12.64 -12.18 0.43
N ASN A 3 13.32 -13.27 0.81
CA ASN A 3 12.68 -14.59 0.97
C ASN A 3 12.01 -14.76 2.35
N LYS A 4 11.99 -13.70 3.17
CA LYS A 4 11.60 -13.73 4.58
C LYS A 4 10.18 -14.26 4.81
N TYR A 5 9.24 -13.98 3.90
CA TYR A 5 7.82 -14.32 4.06
C TYR A 5 7.32 -15.40 3.08
N ASN A 6 8.22 -16.06 2.33
CA ASN A 6 7.84 -17.09 1.34
C ASN A 6 7.05 -18.24 1.96
N ASN A 7 7.22 -18.50 3.26
CA ASN A 7 6.52 -19.54 4.01
C ASN A 7 5.52 -18.96 5.02
N GLY A 8 5.10 -17.71 4.84
CA GLY A 8 4.18 -16.98 5.70
C GLY A 8 4.86 -16.02 6.69
N PRO A 9 4.06 -15.38 7.56
CA PRO A 9 2.63 -15.63 7.77
C PRO A 9 1.75 -15.17 6.60
N PHE A 10 0.57 -15.78 6.48
CA PHE A 10 -0.50 -15.37 5.56
C PHE A 10 -1.70 -14.80 6.35
N PRO A 11 -1.59 -13.56 6.88
CA PRO A 11 -2.65 -12.98 7.69
C PRO A 11 -3.93 -12.72 6.89
N LEU A 12 -5.04 -12.55 7.60
CA LEU A 12 -6.27 -12.00 7.02
C LEU A 12 -5.98 -10.56 6.56
N PHE A 13 -6.22 -10.30 5.29
CA PHE A 13 -6.05 -9.01 4.63
C PHE A 13 -7.35 -8.62 3.92
N CYS A 14 -7.57 -7.31 3.75
CA CYS A 14 -8.75 -6.77 3.10
C CYS A 14 -8.36 -5.59 2.21
N ASP A 15 -8.72 -5.66 0.93
CA ASP A 15 -8.40 -4.63 -0.07
C ASP A 15 -9.19 -3.34 0.11
N ASP A 16 -10.34 -3.40 0.79
CA ASP A 16 -11.31 -2.30 0.86
C ASP A 16 -11.49 -1.72 2.28
N LEU A 17 -10.40 -1.63 3.05
CA LEU A 17 -10.38 -0.92 4.35
C LEU A 17 -10.37 0.62 4.19
N ARG A 18 -11.14 1.15 3.25
CA ARG A 18 -11.25 2.58 2.96
C ARG A 18 -12.13 3.29 4.00
N PRO A 19 -12.01 4.62 4.14
CA PRO A 19 -12.75 5.37 5.16
C PRO A 19 -14.28 5.22 5.11
N SER A 20 -14.88 4.95 3.94
CA SER A 20 -16.34 4.72 3.83
C SER A 20 -16.81 3.45 4.55
N ASN A 21 -15.89 2.53 4.85
CA ASN A 21 -16.18 1.25 5.51
C ASN A 21 -15.88 1.30 7.02
N VAL A 22 -15.60 2.49 7.56
CA VAL A 22 -15.34 2.73 8.99
C VAL A 22 -16.48 3.57 9.57
N LEU A 23 -17.20 3.01 10.54
CA LEU A 23 -18.24 3.71 11.28
C LEU A 23 -17.63 4.44 12.48
N VAL A 24 -18.06 5.68 12.71
CA VAL A 24 -17.60 6.53 13.83
C VAL A 24 -18.77 7.14 14.62
N ASP A 25 -18.55 7.42 15.91
CA ASP A 25 -19.50 8.13 16.77
C ASP A 25 -19.47 9.66 16.57
N GLU A 26 -20.29 10.41 17.32
CA GLU A 26 -20.29 11.89 17.25
C GLU A 26 -18.95 12.56 17.62
N ASN A 27 -18.04 11.82 18.25
CA ASN A 27 -16.70 12.27 18.64
C ASN A 27 -15.60 11.75 17.69
N LEU A 28 -15.98 11.18 16.53
CA LEU A 28 -15.08 10.57 15.55
C LEU A 28 -14.30 9.35 16.08
N ARG A 29 -14.80 8.68 17.11
CA ARG A 29 -14.21 7.42 17.58
C ARG A 29 -14.69 6.27 16.71
N ILE A 30 -13.77 5.39 16.33
CA ILE A 30 -14.08 4.18 15.54
C ILE A 30 -15.03 3.28 16.36
N CYS A 31 -16.21 3.01 15.81
CA CYS A 31 -17.20 2.10 16.38
C CYS A 31 -17.13 0.70 15.77
N ALA A 32 -16.96 0.62 14.44
CA ALA A 32 -16.91 -0.64 13.71
C ALA A 32 -16.24 -0.46 12.35
N VAL A 33 -15.69 -1.56 11.83
CA VAL A 33 -15.29 -1.70 10.43
C VAL A 33 -16.26 -2.69 9.78
N ILE A 34 -16.85 -2.30 8.67
CA ILE A 34 -17.84 -3.08 7.92
C ILE A 34 -17.25 -3.54 6.58
N ASP A 35 -18.07 -4.24 5.79
CA ASP A 35 -17.75 -4.59 4.40
C ASP A 35 -16.52 -5.51 4.23
N TRP A 36 -16.54 -6.64 4.93
CA TRP A 36 -15.47 -7.65 4.94
C TRP A 36 -15.50 -8.61 3.73
N GLU A 37 -16.29 -8.32 2.69
CA GLU A 37 -16.50 -9.26 1.57
C GLU A 37 -15.24 -9.50 0.71
N PHE A 38 -14.26 -8.60 0.80
CA PHE A 38 -12.96 -8.70 0.12
C PHE A 38 -11.83 -9.18 1.02
N CYS A 39 -12.14 -9.95 2.06
CA CYS A 39 -11.12 -10.46 2.99
C CYS A 39 -10.61 -11.83 2.57
N TYR A 40 -9.28 -12.01 2.61
CA TYR A 40 -8.62 -13.27 2.27
C TYR A 40 -7.28 -13.42 3.00
N ALA A 41 -6.74 -14.64 3.03
CA ALA A 41 -5.39 -14.86 3.52
C ALA A 41 -4.37 -14.40 2.45
N ALA A 42 -3.54 -13.41 2.77
CA ALA A 42 -2.61 -12.79 1.82
C ALA A 42 -1.16 -12.84 2.33
N PRO A 43 -0.14 -12.71 1.45
CA PRO A 43 1.23 -12.47 1.90
C PRO A 43 1.31 -11.27 2.83
N ALA A 44 2.07 -11.37 3.92
CA ALA A 44 2.21 -10.28 4.88
C ALA A 44 2.70 -8.97 4.23
N GLU A 45 3.48 -9.07 3.15
CA GLU A 45 4.00 -7.93 2.41
C GLU A 45 2.92 -7.08 1.73
N PHE A 46 1.70 -7.58 1.55
CA PHE A 46 0.59 -6.76 1.05
C PHE A 46 0.26 -5.64 2.03
N SER A 47 0.43 -5.87 3.33
CA SER A 47 0.30 -4.81 4.35
C SER A 47 1.38 -3.74 4.25
N HIS A 48 2.51 -4.01 3.59
CA HIS A 48 3.58 -3.02 3.38
C HIS A 48 3.30 -2.13 2.15
N CYS A 49 2.24 -2.41 1.39
CA CYS A 49 1.73 -1.51 0.37
C CYS A 49 0.84 -0.46 1.05
N SER A 50 1.20 0.82 0.94
CA SER A 50 0.36 1.89 1.45
C SER A 50 -1.05 1.83 0.82
N PRO A 51 -2.11 2.25 1.53
CA PRO A 51 -3.47 2.13 1.03
C PRO A 51 -3.67 2.87 -0.30
N TRP A 52 -4.40 2.31 -1.24
CA TRP A 52 -4.69 2.97 -2.53
C TRP A 52 -5.59 4.20 -2.36
N TRP A 53 -6.46 4.19 -1.34
CA TRP A 53 -7.52 5.17 -1.14
C TRP A 53 -7.05 6.49 -0.52
N LEU A 54 -5.73 6.77 -0.45
CA LEU A 54 -5.21 8.04 0.09
C LEU A 54 -5.71 9.29 -0.65
N LEU A 55 -6.16 9.13 -1.89
CA LEU A 55 -6.79 10.20 -2.68
C LEU A 55 -8.33 10.17 -2.62
N LEU A 56 -8.92 9.24 -1.87
CA LEU A 56 -10.35 8.95 -1.79
C LEU A 56 -11.02 8.64 -3.14
N ALA A 57 -10.21 8.43 -4.17
CA ALA A 57 -10.60 8.12 -5.54
C ALA A 57 -9.89 6.84 -5.97
N ARG A 58 -10.61 6.03 -6.75
CA ARG A 58 -10.08 4.83 -7.37
C ARG A 58 -9.05 5.23 -8.43
N PRO A 59 -7.87 4.61 -8.49
CA PRO A 59 -6.90 4.93 -9.53
C PRO A 59 -7.46 4.80 -10.95
N GLU A 60 -8.42 3.90 -11.18
CA GLU A 60 -9.14 3.69 -12.44
C GLU A 60 -9.91 4.92 -12.91
N THR A 61 -10.27 5.84 -11.99
CA THR A 61 -11.01 7.05 -12.34
C THR A 61 -10.11 8.20 -12.78
N TRP A 62 -8.78 8.00 -12.81
CA TRP A 62 -7.79 9.01 -13.19
C TRP A 62 -7.53 8.99 -14.70
N ASN A 63 -8.26 9.84 -15.43
CA ASN A 63 -8.17 9.94 -16.90
C ASN A 63 -6.78 10.36 -17.42
N ALA A 64 -5.94 10.97 -16.59
CA ALA A 64 -4.60 11.43 -16.95
C ALA A 64 -3.51 10.34 -16.80
N GLY A 65 -3.88 9.12 -16.40
CA GLY A 65 -2.98 7.97 -16.31
C GLY A 65 -2.20 7.87 -14.99
N ILE A 66 -1.31 6.87 -14.90
CA ILE A 66 -0.60 6.55 -13.66
C ILE A 66 0.34 7.66 -13.19
N ASP A 67 0.96 8.40 -14.11
CA ASP A 67 1.94 9.43 -13.78
C ASP A 67 1.28 10.58 -13.01
N ASP A 68 0.09 11.01 -13.46
CA ASP A 68 -0.71 12.03 -12.79
C ASP A 68 -1.24 11.54 -11.44
N PHE A 69 -1.72 10.29 -11.38
CA PHE A 69 -2.11 9.66 -10.12
C PHE A 69 -0.95 9.68 -9.11
N LEU A 70 0.24 9.23 -9.52
CA LEU A 70 1.42 9.17 -8.64
C LEU A 70 1.90 10.55 -8.20
N ALA A 71 1.82 11.56 -9.06
CA ALA A 71 2.14 12.94 -8.71
C ALA A 71 1.29 13.45 -7.53
N HIS A 72 0.05 12.99 -7.43
CA HIS A 72 -0.84 13.35 -6.32
C HIS A 72 -0.72 12.38 -5.14
N TYR A 73 -0.59 11.08 -5.41
CA TYR A 73 -0.56 10.00 -4.43
C TYR A 73 0.69 10.05 -3.54
N MET A 74 1.88 10.15 -4.14
CA MET A 74 3.15 10.08 -3.41
C MET A 74 3.28 11.15 -2.29
N PRO A 75 2.86 12.42 -2.50
CA PRO A 75 2.80 13.39 -1.40
C PRO A 75 1.88 12.98 -0.24
N ARG A 76 0.69 12.41 -0.53
CA ARG A 76 -0.25 11.96 0.54
C ARG A 76 0.29 10.73 1.25
N GLN A 77 0.94 9.86 0.51
CA GLN A 77 1.62 8.69 1.07
C GLN A 77 2.70 9.10 2.07
N LYS A 78 3.50 10.13 1.77
CA LYS A 78 4.47 10.66 2.73
C LYS A 78 3.81 11.16 4.01
N ILE A 79 2.73 11.93 3.90
CA ILE A 79 1.95 12.42 5.05
C ILE A 79 1.39 11.23 5.85
N PHE A 80 0.84 10.23 5.16
CA PHE A 80 0.33 9.02 5.79
C PHE A 80 1.40 8.29 6.60
N LEU A 81 2.61 8.14 6.06
CA LEU A 81 3.72 7.51 6.77
C LEU A 81 4.21 8.32 7.98
N GLU A 82 4.16 9.65 7.90
CA GLU A 82 4.45 10.53 9.04
C GLU A 82 3.43 10.32 10.17
N VAL A 83 2.14 10.39 9.85
CA VAL A 83 1.05 10.17 10.83
C VAL A 83 1.08 8.75 11.40
N LEU A 84 1.28 7.73 10.56
CA LEU A 84 1.37 6.34 11.03
C LEU A 84 2.53 6.15 12.01
N ARG A 85 3.67 6.79 11.75
CA ARG A 85 4.82 6.76 12.65
C ARG A 85 4.49 7.44 14.00
N ASP A 86 3.76 8.53 14.00
CA ASP A 86 3.34 9.20 15.23
C ASP A 86 2.39 8.31 16.04
N CYS A 87 1.38 7.70 15.39
CA CYS A 87 0.47 6.75 16.06
C CYS A 87 1.22 5.54 16.65
N GLU A 88 2.15 4.95 15.90
CA GLU A 88 2.99 3.86 16.40
C GLU A 88 3.89 4.30 17.57
N ASN A 89 4.38 5.54 17.58
CA ASN A 89 5.17 6.09 18.71
C ASN A 89 4.32 6.19 19.97
N GLU A 90 3.07 6.66 19.87
CA GLU A 90 2.12 6.72 20.98
C GLU A 90 1.80 5.33 21.53
N LEU A 91 1.58 4.35 20.65
CA LEU A 91 1.32 2.96 21.05
C LEU A 91 2.54 2.30 21.74
N ASN A 92 3.75 2.60 21.27
CA ASN A 92 4.99 2.15 21.92
C ASN A 92 5.14 2.74 23.33
N GLN A 93 4.86 4.04 23.51
CA GLN A 93 4.90 4.70 24.81
C GLN A 93 3.91 4.08 25.81
N ASN A 94 2.76 3.63 25.30
CA ASN A 94 1.74 2.93 26.08
C ASN A 94 2.04 1.43 26.30
N GLY A 95 3.21 0.94 25.87
CA GLY A 95 3.66 -0.45 26.05
C GLY A 95 2.93 -1.49 25.18
N SER A 96 2.20 -1.04 24.15
CA SER A 96 1.30 -1.91 23.35
C SER A 96 1.99 -2.64 22.19
N ILE A 97 3.20 -2.23 21.79
CA ILE A 97 3.93 -2.83 20.66
C ILE A 97 5.38 -3.07 21.12
N PHE A 98 5.70 -4.29 21.55
CA PHE A 98 7.08 -4.71 21.82
C PHE A 98 7.52 -5.76 20.77
N GLY A 99 8.57 -5.44 20.02
CA GLY A 99 9.34 -6.43 19.24
C GLY A 99 8.91 -6.70 17.79
N SER A 100 7.83 -6.09 17.29
CA SER A 100 7.47 -6.17 15.86
C SER A 100 8.11 -5.02 15.06
N PRO A 101 8.54 -5.25 13.80
CA PRO A 101 8.97 -4.15 12.94
C PRO A 101 7.82 -3.18 12.71
N ARG A 102 8.13 -1.88 12.66
CA ARG A 102 7.12 -0.83 12.48
C ARG A 102 6.55 -0.88 11.08
N LEU A 103 5.22 -0.81 10.96
CA LEU A 103 4.55 -0.84 9.67
C LEU A 103 4.93 0.37 8.82
N SER A 104 5.07 1.54 9.44
CA SER A 104 5.54 2.76 8.77
C SER A 104 6.93 2.60 8.14
N GLU A 105 7.85 1.89 8.80
CA GLU A 105 9.19 1.61 8.29
C GLU A 105 9.15 0.58 7.16
N LEU A 106 8.36 -0.48 7.32
CA LEU A 106 8.17 -1.51 6.29
C LEU A 106 7.56 -0.92 5.02
N MET A 107 6.56 -0.03 5.14
CA MET A 107 5.95 0.66 4.02
C MET A 107 6.90 1.67 3.35
N ALA A 108 7.75 2.37 4.12
CA ALA A 108 8.76 3.25 3.54
C ALA A 108 9.80 2.44 2.74
N GLN A 109 10.28 1.34 3.33
CA GLN A 109 11.24 0.45 2.71
C GLN A 109 10.71 -0.23 1.45
N SER A 110 9.40 -0.55 1.40
CA SER A 110 8.80 -1.24 0.26
C SER A 110 8.86 -0.40 -1.04
N ILE A 111 8.86 0.93 -0.94
CA ILE A 111 9.06 1.82 -2.09
C ILE A 111 10.51 1.71 -2.58
N GLU A 112 11.46 1.82 -1.65
CA GLU A 112 12.90 1.83 -1.94
C GLU A 112 13.36 0.50 -2.54
N ASP A 113 12.89 -0.62 -1.99
CA ASP A 113 13.21 -1.96 -2.46
C ASP A 113 12.31 -2.43 -3.62
N GLY A 114 11.28 -1.65 -3.94
CA GLY A 114 10.37 -1.84 -5.09
C GLY A 114 9.30 -2.90 -4.88
N SER A 115 9.24 -3.56 -3.72
CA SER A 115 8.16 -4.50 -3.39
C SER A 115 6.80 -3.82 -3.34
N PHE A 116 6.73 -2.52 -3.05
CA PHE A 116 5.53 -1.70 -3.16
C PHE A 116 4.88 -1.85 -4.54
N TRP A 117 5.64 -1.72 -5.61
CA TRP A 117 5.13 -1.78 -6.98
C TRP A 117 4.61 -3.17 -7.36
N VAL A 118 5.26 -4.21 -6.84
CA VAL A 118 4.84 -5.60 -7.04
C VAL A 118 3.52 -5.86 -6.32
N SER A 119 3.41 -5.46 -5.05
CA SER A 119 2.17 -5.57 -4.28
C SER A 119 1.05 -4.73 -4.92
N LEU A 120 1.34 -3.48 -5.32
CA LEU A 120 0.36 -2.61 -5.96
C LEU A 120 -0.16 -3.22 -7.26
N ALA A 121 0.71 -3.75 -8.12
CA ALA A 121 0.33 -4.40 -9.37
C ALA A 121 -0.44 -5.72 -9.15
N ALA A 122 -0.15 -6.44 -8.08
CA ALA A 122 -0.84 -7.69 -7.72
C ALA A 122 -2.23 -7.44 -7.15
N ILE A 123 -2.40 -6.37 -6.36
CA ILE A 123 -3.69 -6.02 -5.74
C ILE A 123 -4.56 -5.23 -6.73
N TYR A 124 -3.98 -4.33 -7.51
CA TYR A 124 -4.69 -3.43 -8.42
C TYR A 124 -4.21 -3.62 -9.86
N SER A 125 -4.95 -4.43 -10.63
CA SER A 125 -4.57 -4.80 -11.99
C SER A 125 -4.77 -3.69 -13.04
N PHE A 126 -5.47 -2.59 -12.71
CA PHE A 126 -5.85 -1.55 -13.68
C PHE A 126 -4.65 -0.86 -14.36
N ALA A 127 -3.57 -0.60 -13.62
CA ALA A 127 -2.34 0.00 -14.13
C ALA A 127 -1.20 -1.03 -14.15
N PHE A 128 -1.51 -2.32 -14.25
CA PHE A 128 -0.48 -3.37 -14.24
C PHE A 128 0.60 -3.12 -15.30
N ASP A 129 0.21 -2.83 -16.55
CA ASP A 129 1.16 -2.64 -17.65
C ASP A 129 2.09 -1.43 -17.39
N ASP A 130 1.51 -0.29 -17.02
CA ASP A 130 2.29 0.90 -16.67
C ASP A 130 3.21 0.65 -15.48
N ILE A 131 2.69 0.06 -14.39
CA ILE A 131 3.49 -0.22 -13.19
C ILE A 131 4.62 -1.19 -13.52
N TYR A 132 4.33 -2.21 -14.32
CA TYR A 132 5.30 -3.22 -14.72
C TYR A 132 6.44 -2.59 -15.53
N TRP A 133 6.13 -1.87 -16.61
CA TRP A 133 7.16 -1.32 -17.49
C TRP A 133 7.92 -0.16 -16.86
N GLN A 134 7.28 0.65 -16.02
CA GLN A 134 7.92 1.81 -15.41
C GLN A 134 8.74 1.47 -14.16
N PHE A 135 8.26 0.56 -13.30
CA PHE A 135 8.86 0.35 -11.97
C PHE A 135 9.42 -1.06 -11.76
N ILE A 136 8.73 -2.11 -12.23
CA ILE A 136 9.12 -3.50 -11.96
C ILE A 136 10.23 -3.95 -12.93
N HIS A 137 9.99 -3.81 -14.23
CA HIS A 137 10.91 -4.28 -15.26
C HIS A 137 12.31 -3.65 -15.14
N PRO A 138 12.44 -2.31 -15.03
CA PRO A 138 13.76 -1.68 -14.93
C PRO A 138 14.57 -2.16 -13.72
N LYS A 139 13.88 -2.49 -12.62
CA LYS A 139 14.51 -2.93 -11.37
C LYS A 139 15.04 -4.36 -11.43
N HIS A 140 14.36 -5.25 -12.16
CA HIS A 140 14.70 -6.68 -12.19
C HIS A 140 15.44 -7.11 -13.46
N TYR A 141 15.21 -6.43 -14.58
CA TYR A 141 15.70 -6.83 -15.91
C TYR A 141 16.49 -5.72 -16.62
N GLY A 142 16.62 -4.53 -16.02
CA GLY A 142 17.28 -3.37 -16.60
C GLY A 142 16.38 -2.58 -17.57
N GLN A 143 16.91 -1.47 -18.09
CA GLN A 143 16.18 -0.66 -19.09
C GLN A 143 16.02 -1.48 -20.37
N SER A 144 14.77 -1.68 -20.81
CA SER A 144 14.53 -2.25 -22.14
C SER A 144 15.01 -1.24 -23.19
N ARG A 145 15.72 -1.74 -24.20
CA ARG A 145 16.20 -0.92 -25.32
C ARG A 145 15.27 -1.04 -26.53
N LEU A 146 13.95 -1.08 -26.33
CA LEU A 146 12.99 -1.23 -27.43
C LEU A 146 11.68 -0.45 -27.20
N LEU A 147 11.61 0.68 -27.92
CA LEU A 147 10.47 1.30 -28.62
C LEU A 147 9.09 1.31 -27.92
N ARG A 148 8.77 2.45 -27.29
CA ARG A 148 7.39 2.94 -27.20
C ARG A 148 6.90 3.31 -28.62
N THR A 149 6.42 2.33 -29.36
CA THR A 149 5.54 2.55 -30.51
C THR A 149 4.43 1.54 -30.45
N TRP A 150 3.34 1.90 -29.79
CA TRP A 150 1.97 1.63 -30.18
C TRP A 150 1.12 2.81 -29.73
#